data_AF-A0A357CQH0-F1
#
_entry.id   AF-A0A357CQH0-F1
#
_cell.length_a   1.000
_cell.length_b   1.000
_cell.length_c   1.000
_cell.angle_alpha   90.00
_cell.angle_beta   90.00
_cell.angle_gamma   90.00
#
_symmetry.space_group_name_H-M   'P 1'
#
loop_
_entity.id
_entity.type
_entity.pdbx_description
1 polymer ?
#
loop_
_entity_poly.entity_id
_entity_poly.type
_entity_poly.pdbx_seq_one_letter_code
_entity_poly.pdbx_strand_id
1 'polypeptide(L)'
;MRSITVYAYDPTAKEYRGTAEATEDPKHPGRYLVPAFATEIEPPEPGENQKVVWGGHAWQLEDIPQPEPEPEPTEEELRQQEVWQLEGCLAERYSAHSKLLATGAPQTEIDECRAEIQMILDALEVLYNA
;
A
#
# COMPACT_ATOMS: atom_id res chain seq x y z
N MET A 1 7.59 -41.91 20.14
CA MET A 1 6.14 -41.80 19.84
C MET A 1 6.02 -41.55 18.35
N ARG A 2 5.04 -42.18 17.67
CA ARG A 2 4.79 -41.91 16.26
C ARG A 2 3.93 -40.65 16.14
N SER A 3 4.24 -39.79 15.16
CA SER A 3 3.47 -38.60 14.83
C SER A 3 3.30 -38.49 13.31
N ILE A 4 2.23 -37.82 12.90
CA ILE A 4 1.99 -37.42 11.51
C ILE A 4 1.89 -35.90 11.42
N THR A 5 2.21 -35.36 10.25
CA THR A 5 1.96 -33.96 9.93
C THR A 5 0.50 -33.77 9.55
N VAL A 6 -0.13 -32.77 10.14
CA VAL A 6 -1.49 -32.33 9.83
C VAL A 6 -1.48 -30.84 9.48
N TYR A 7 -2.45 -30.43 8.69
CA TYR A 7 -2.54 -29.08 8.13
C TYR A 7 -3.76 -28.40 8.72
N ALA A 8 -3.51 -27.39 9.56
CA ALA A 8 -4.55 -26.67 10.27
C ALA A 8 -5.17 -25.59 9.38
N TYR A 9 -6.46 -25.34 9.58
CA TYR A 9 -7.18 -24.23 8.95
C TYR A 9 -7.98 -23.43 9.97
N ASP A 10 -8.32 -22.20 9.59
CA ASP A 10 -9.16 -21.31 10.39
C ASP A 10 -10.59 -21.87 10.51
N PRO A 11 -11.19 -21.97 11.71
CA PRO A 11 -12.52 -22.54 11.86
C PRO A 11 -13.62 -21.72 11.17
N THR A 12 -13.41 -20.42 10.95
CA THR A 12 -14.38 -19.51 10.35
C THR A 12 -14.05 -19.28 8.88
N ALA A 13 -12.86 -18.78 8.57
CA ALA A 13 -12.42 -18.43 7.23
C ALA A 13 -12.01 -19.66 6.39
N LYS A 14 -11.79 -20.82 7.03
CA LYS A 14 -11.28 -22.06 6.42
C LYS A 14 -9.90 -21.94 5.77
N GLU A 15 -9.24 -20.81 5.94
CA GLU A 15 -7.91 -20.55 5.39
C GLU A 15 -6.84 -21.38 6.09
N TYR A 16 -5.88 -21.89 5.32
CA TYR A 16 -4.73 -22.61 5.85
C TYR A 16 -3.94 -21.76 6.86
N ARG A 17 -3.65 -22.33 8.03
CA ARG A 17 -2.96 -21.66 9.15
C ARG A 17 -1.54 -22.18 9.40
N GLY A 18 -1.18 -23.33 8.83
CA GLY A 18 0.13 -23.95 9.03
C GLY A 18 0.05 -25.44 9.35
N THR A 19 1.21 -26.06 9.52
CA THR A 19 1.35 -27.47 9.89
C THR A 19 1.37 -27.66 11.41
N ALA A 20 0.85 -28.76 11.89
CA ALA A 20 1.00 -29.25 13.26
C ALA A 20 1.33 -30.74 13.27
N GLU A 21 1.78 -31.26 14.41
CA GLU A 21 1.99 -32.71 14.59
C GLU A 21 0.84 -33.33 15.36
N ALA A 22 0.28 -34.42 14.83
CA ALA A 22 -0.69 -35.25 15.54
C ALA A 22 0.02 -36.53 16.03
N THR A 23 -0.03 -36.80 17.34
CA THR A 23 0.57 -37.99 17.93
C THR A 23 -0.37 -39.19 17.88
N GLU A 24 0.19 -40.38 17.84
CA GLU A 24 -0.56 -41.64 17.90
C GLU A 24 -1.32 -41.76 19.24
N ASP A 25 -2.58 -42.19 19.18
CA ASP A 25 -3.42 -42.41 20.34
C ASP A 25 -2.89 -43.61 21.15
N PRO A 26 -2.45 -43.39 22.41
CA PRO A 26 -1.89 -44.46 23.23
C PRO A 26 -2.89 -45.58 23.55
N LYS A 27 -4.20 -45.34 23.40
CA LYS A 27 -5.26 -46.34 23.63
C LYS A 27 -5.64 -47.10 22.36
N HIS A 28 -5.34 -46.54 21.20
CA HIS A 28 -5.72 -47.09 19.90
C HIS A 28 -4.56 -46.99 18.91
N PRO A 29 -3.60 -47.94 18.96
CA PRO A 29 -2.48 -47.97 18.02
C PRO A 29 -2.95 -47.91 16.57
N GLY A 30 -2.31 -47.07 15.76
CA GLY A 30 -2.67 -46.77 14.38
C GLY A 30 -3.67 -45.61 14.19
N ARG A 31 -4.26 -45.06 15.26
CA ARG A 31 -5.07 -43.82 15.19
C ARG A 31 -4.25 -42.64 15.68
N TYR A 32 -4.42 -41.48 15.07
CA TYR A 32 -3.73 -40.24 15.46
C TYR A 32 -4.72 -39.21 16.02
N LEU A 33 -4.25 -38.41 16.98
CA LEU A 33 -5.04 -37.38 17.64
C LEU A 33 -5.04 -36.10 16.80
N VAL A 34 -5.80 -36.12 15.70
CA VAL A 34 -5.94 -34.98 14.79
C VAL A 34 -6.85 -33.91 15.41
N PRO A 35 -6.42 -32.63 15.48
CA PRO A 35 -7.26 -31.52 15.94
C PRO A 35 -8.51 -31.30 15.08
N ALA A 36 -9.57 -30.74 15.67
CA ALA A 36 -10.88 -30.56 15.02
C ALA A 36 -10.87 -29.66 13.75
N PHE A 37 -9.85 -28.83 13.58
CA PHE A 37 -9.68 -27.94 12.41
C PHE A 37 -8.34 -28.20 11.71
N ALA A 38 -8.02 -29.49 11.56
CA ALA A 38 -6.84 -29.94 10.84
C ALA A 38 -7.19 -31.14 9.95
N THR A 39 -6.44 -31.28 8.86
CA THR A 39 -6.57 -32.38 7.91
C THR A 39 -5.21 -33.03 7.67
N GLU A 40 -5.20 -34.31 7.33
CA GLU A 40 -3.98 -35.03 6.92
C GLU A 40 -3.62 -34.77 5.45
N ILE A 41 -4.53 -34.12 4.71
CA ILE A 41 -4.35 -33.79 3.29
C ILE A 41 -3.46 -32.55 3.19
N GLU A 42 -2.39 -32.66 2.40
CA GLU A 42 -1.47 -31.55 2.13
C GLU A 42 -2.14 -30.46 1.28
N PRO A 43 -2.03 -29.18 1.67
CA PRO A 43 -2.52 -28.07 0.88
C PRO A 43 -1.66 -27.87 -0.38
N PRO A 44 -2.27 -27.47 -1.51
CA PRO A 44 -1.51 -27.01 -2.66
C PRO A 44 -0.74 -25.73 -2.32
N GLU A 45 0.38 -25.49 -3.01
CA GLU A 45 1.12 -24.24 -2.88
C GLU A 45 0.29 -23.07 -3.48
N PRO A 46 0.03 -22.00 -2.71
CA PRO A 46 -0.66 -20.83 -3.24
C PRO A 46 0.22 -20.05 -4.21
N GLY A 47 -0.38 -19.55 -5.30
CA GLY A 47 0.24 -18.52 -6.13
C GLY A 47 0.30 -17.15 -5.44
N GLU A 48 0.95 -16.17 -6.08
CA GLU A 48 1.23 -14.82 -5.53
C GLU A 48 -0.01 -14.09 -4.99
N ASN A 49 -1.18 -14.34 -5.57
CA ASN A 49 -2.45 -13.72 -5.17
C ASN A 49 -3.52 -14.75 -4.87
N GLN A 50 -3.12 -15.89 -4.32
CA GLN A 50 -4.03 -16.96 -3.96
C GLN A 50 -3.91 -17.30 -2.49
N LYS A 51 -5.04 -17.72 -1.92
CA LYS A 51 -5.10 -18.29 -0.58
C LYS A 51 -5.62 -19.72 -0.68
N VAL A 52 -5.20 -20.55 0.26
CA VAL A 52 -5.65 -21.94 0.34
C VAL A 52 -6.75 -22.05 1.37
N VAL A 53 -7.92 -22.55 0.95
CA VAL A 53 -9.14 -22.62 1.77
C VAL A 53 -9.64 -24.07 1.84
N TRP A 54 -10.06 -24.52 3.01
CA TRP A 54 -10.59 -25.87 3.22
C TRP A 54 -12.09 -25.96 2.86
N GLY A 55 -12.40 -26.66 1.77
CA GLY A 55 -13.77 -26.88 1.29
C GLY A 55 -14.54 -28.01 2.00
N GLY A 56 -14.05 -28.50 3.14
CA GLY A 56 -14.66 -29.59 3.91
C GLY A 56 -14.15 -30.99 3.55
N HIS A 57 -13.72 -31.21 2.30
CA HIS A 57 -13.20 -32.50 1.82
C HIS A 57 -11.81 -32.37 1.18
N ALA A 58 -11.48 -31.22 0.61
CA ALA A 58 -10.22 -30.93 -0.06
C ALA A 58 -9.88 -29.44 0.07
N TRP A 59 -8.60 -29.12 -0.11
CA TRP A 59 -8.13 -27.76 -0.24
C TRP A 59 -8.50 -27.16 -1.60
N GLN A 60 -8.80 -25.87 -1.59
CA GLN A 60 -9.15 -25.08 -2.76
C GLN A 60 -8.28 -23.83 -2.79
N LEU A 61 -7.87 -23.41 -3.99
CA LEU A 61 -7.20 -22.14 -4.20
C LEU A 61 -8.28 -21.10 -4.51
N GLU A 62 -8.30 -20.02 -3.74
CA GLU A 62 -9.14 -18.86 -3.98
C GLU A 62 -8.24 -17.67 -4.32
N ASP A 63 -8.65 -16.88 -5.31
CA ASP A 63 -7.95 -15.64 -5.63
C ASP A 63 -8.23 -14.60 -4.52
N ILE A 64 -7.18 -13.95 -4.06
CA ILE A 64 -7.26 -12.80 -3.19
C ILE A 64 -7.67 -11.61 -4.07
N PRO A 65 -8.79 -10.92 -3.79
CA PRO A 65 -9.18 -9.77 -4.58
C PRO A 65 -8.06 -8.73 -4.52
N GLN A 66 -7.48 -8.42 -5.68
CA GLN A 66 -6.51 -7.34 -5.79
C GLN A 66 -7.24 -6.01 -5.65
N PRO A 67 -6.64 -5.02 -4.95
CA PRO A 67 -7.16 -3.67 -5.00
C PRO A 67 -7.20 -3.21 -6.46
N GLU A 68 -8.27 -2.53 -6.86
CA GLU A 68 -8.32 -1.87 -8.16
C GLU A 68 -7.14 -0.87 -8.24
N PRO A 69 -6.43 -0.79 -9.38
CA PRO A 69 -5.37 0.19 -9.54
C PRO A 69 -5.96 1.59 -9.35
N GLU A 70 -5.25 2.45 -8.61
CA GLU A 70 -5.63 3.85 -8.50
C GLU A 70 -5.67 4.47 -9.91
N PRO A 71 -6.70 5.27 -10.24
CA PRO A 71 -6.77 5.92 -11.54
C PRO A 71 -5.56 6.84 -11.71
N GLU A 72 -4.98 6.84 -12.90
CA GLU A 72 -3.94 7.81 -13.23
C GLU A 72 -4.52 9.24 -13.12
N PRO A 73 -3.76 10.22 -12.60
CA PRO A 73 -4.22 11.59 -12.54
C PRO A 73 -4.61 12.10 -13.93
N THR A 74 -5.76 12.75 -14.01
CA THR A 74 -6.20 13.42 -15.22
C THR A 74 -5.31 14.62 -15.55
N GLU A 75 -5.32 15.06 -16.81
CA GLU A 75 -4.62 16.30 -17.22
C GLU A 75 -5.07 17.51 -16.39
N GLU A 76 -6.34 17.54 -15.98
CA GLU A 76 -6.86 18.55 -15.06
C GLU A 76 -6.19 18.49 -13.69
N GLU A 77 -6.14 17.31 -13.08
CA GLU A 77 -5.54 17.14 -11.75
C GLU A 77 -4.05 17.43 -11.77
N LEU A 78 -3.33 17.06 -12.84
CA LEU A 78 -1.93 17.44 -13.05
C LEU A 78 -1.77 18.95 -13.15
N ARG A 79 -2.65 19.63 -13.88
CA ARG A 79 -2.64 21.10 -13.98
C ARG A 79 -2.90 21.77 -12.63
N GLN A 80 -3.90 21.29 -11.88
CA GLN A 80 -4.20 21.80 -10.54
C GLN A 80 -3.05 21.54 -9.56
N GLN A 81 -2.37 20.39 -9.68
CA GLN A 81 -1.19 20.08 -8.90
C GLN A 81 -0.05 21.06 -9.22
N GLU A 82 0.20 21.36 -10.49
CA GLU A 82 1.22 22.32 -10.89
C GLU A 82 0.89 23.74 -10.40
N VAL A 83 -0.38 24.15 -10.51
CA VAL A 83 -0.87 25.41 -9.92
C VAL A 83 -0.57 25.46 -8.42
N TRP A 84 -0.91 24.40 -7.67
CA TRP A 84 -0.66 24.35 -6.23
C TRP A 84 0.84 24.48 -5.88
N GLN A 85 1.71 23.83 -6.66
CA GLN A 85 3.17 23.93 -6.46
C GLN A 85 3.64 25.37 -6.70
N LEU A 86 3.20 25.98 -7.79
CA LEU A 86 3.58 27.35 -8.15
C LEU A 86 3.03 28.37 -7.17
N GLU A 87 1.79 28.23 -6.70
CA GLU A 87 1.23 29.06 -5.62
C GLU A 87 2.04 28.95 -4.32
N GLY A 88 2.48 27.74 -3.98
CA GLY A 88 3.38 27.49 -2.84
C GLY A 88 4.72 28.22 -3.01
N CYS A 89 5.38 28.04 -4.16
CA CYS A 89 6.63 28.74 -4.48
C CYS A 89 6.43 30.27 -4.45
N LEU A 90 5.32 30.77 -5.00
CA LEU A 90 4.99 32.18 -5.03
C LEU A 90 4.88 32.76 -3.61
N ALA A 91 4.18 32.07 -2.71
CA ALA A 91 4.05 32.47 -1.32
C ALA A 91 5.41 32.52 -0.60
N GLU A 92 6.28 31.54 -0.84
CA GLU A 92 7.64 31.54 -0.30
C GLU A 92 8.48 32.70 -0.81
N ARG A 93 8.42 32.98 -2.12
CA ARG A 93 9.14 34.11 -2.72
C ARG A 93 8.64 35.45 -2.20
N TYR A 94 7.32 35.62 -2.05
CA TYR A 94 6.78 36.83 -1.41
C TYR A 94 7.24 36.99 0.05
N SER A 95 7.29 35.88 0.80
CA SER A 95 7.84 35.90 2.17
C SER A 95 9.31 36.31 2.18
N ALA A 96 10.12 35.78 1.26
CA ALA A 96 11.52 36.13 1.10
C ALA A 96 11.69 37.61 0.73
N HIS A 97 10.95 38.10 -0.26
CA HIS A 97 10.96 39.49 -0.68
C HIS A 97 10.62 40.45 0.48
N SER A 98 9.59 40.12 1.26
CA SER A 98 9.22 40.89 2.46
C SER A 98 10.36 40.95 3.49
N LYS A 99 11.06 39.83 3.71
CA LYS A 99 12.24 39.78 4.61
C LYS A 99 13.41 40.61 4.08
N LEU A 100 13.73 40.52 2.79
CA LEU A 100 14.81 41.29 2.17
C LEU A 100 14.59 42.81 2.33
N LEU A 101 13.34 43.26 2.14
CA LEU A 101 12.97 44.65 2.38
C LEU A 101 13.12 45.04 3.86
N ALA A 102 12.75 44.16 4.79
CA ALA A 102 12.84 44.42 6.23
C ALA A 102 14.28 44.45 6.76
N THR A 103 15.20 43.68 6.18
CA THR A 103 16.60 43.60 6.61
C THR A 103 17.51 44.61 5.91
N GLY A 104 17.00 45.36 4.94
CA GLY A 104 17.82 46.28 4.14
C GLY A 104 18.82 45.54 3.26
N ALA A 105 18.42 44.39 2.70
CA ALA A 105 19.26 43.61 1.79
C ALA A 105 19.67 44.43 0.55
N PRO A 106 20.76 44.06 -0.15
CA PRO A 106 21.17 44.71 -1.38
C PRO A 106 20.05 44.77 -2.43
N GLN A 107 19.97 45.87 -3.16
CA GLN A 107 18.94 46.07 -4.20
C GLN A 107 18.97 44.95 -5.25
N THR A 108 20.14 44.42 -5.57
CA THR A 108 20.29 43.29 -6.51
C THR A 108 19.56 42.05 -6.04
N GLU A 109 19.61 41.71 -4.75
CA GLU A 109 18.90 40.55 -4.18
C GLU A 109 17.39 40.76 -4.18
N ILE A 110 16.94 42.00 -3.95
CA ILE A 110 15.53 42.38 -4.03
C ILE A 110 15.02 42.24 -5.46
N ASP A 111 15.78 42.73 -6.45
CA ASP A 111 15.41 42.68 -7.86
C ASP A 111 15.39 41.25 -8.40
N GLU A 112 16.35 40.41 -7.98
CA GLU A 112 16.37 38.97 -8.28
C GLU A 112 15.11 38.27 -7.71
N CYS A 113 14.79 38.50 -6.44
CA CYS A 113 13.61 37.91 -5.82
C CYS A 113 12.31 38.37 -6.50
N ARG A 114 12.25 39.63 -6.93
CA ARG A 114 11.11 40.17 -7.70
C ARG A 114 11.01 39.53 -9.09
N ALA A 115 12.12 39.28 -9.77
CA ALA A 115 12.12 38.59 -11.05
C ALA A 115 11.62 37.15 -10.92
N GLU A 116 12.04 36.44 -9.86
CA GLU A 116 11.51 35.11 -9.52
C GLU A 116 10.00 35.11 -9.30
N ILE A 117 9.49 36.07 -8.53
CA ILE A 117 8.04 36.25 -8.32
C ILE A 117 7.32 36.43 -9.66
N GLN A 118 7.84 37.29 -10.55
CA GLN A 118 7.21 37.55 -11.84
C GLN A 118 7.19 36.30 -12.73
N MET A 119 8.28 35.53 -12.78
CA MET A 119 8.31 34.28 -13.55
C MET A 119 7.24 33.28 -13.09
N ILE A 120 7.01 33.18 -11.78
CA ILE A 120 5.99 32.28 -11.23
C ILE A 120 4.58 32.78 -11.58
N LEU A 121 4.34 34.10 -11.53
CA LEU A 121 3.07 34.69 -11.93
C LEU A 121 2.75 34.43 -13.40
N ASP A 122 3.74 34.59 -14.29
CA ASP A 122 3.57 34.36 -15.72
C ASP A 122 3.24 32.87 -16.00
N ALA A 123 3.90 31.95 -15.29
CA ALA A 123 3.61 30.52 -15.39
C ALA A 123 2.20 30.17 -14.89
N LEU A 124 1.78 30.74 -13.76
CA LEU A 124 0.42 30.58 -13.24
C LEU A 124 -0.63 31.14 -14.21
N GLU A 125 -0.38 32.29 -14.81
CA GLU A 125 -1.29 32.89 -15.80
C GLU A 125 -1.51 31.94 -16.99
N VAL A 126 -0.47 31.25 -17.47
CA VAL A 126 -0.62 30.24 -18.51
C VAL A 126 -1.51 29.09 -18.06
N LEU A 127 -1.30 28.54 -16.86
CA LEU A 127 -2.07 27.39 -16.36
C LEU A 127 -3.53 27.71 -16.08
N TYR A 128 -3.85 28.93 -15.62
CA TYR A 128 -5.24 29.34 -15.41
C TYR A 128 -5.99 29.65 -16.71
N ASN A 129 -5.27 29.96 -17.79
CA ASN A 129 -5.86 30.27 -19.10
C ASN A 129 -5.83 29.09 -20.09
N ALA A 130 -5.26 27.95 -19.68
CA ALA A 130 -5.24 26.69 -20.43
C ALA A 130 -6.53 25.88 -20.21
#